data_AF-A0A087TUY4-F1
#
_entry.id   AF-A0A087TUY4-F1
#
_cell.length_a   1.000
_cell.length_b   1.000
_cell.length_c   1.000
_cell.angle_alpha   90.00
_cell.angle_beta   90.00
_cell.angle_gamma   90.00
#
_symmetry.space_group_name_H-M   'P 1'
#
loop_
_entity.id
_entity.type
_entity.pdbx_description
1 polymer ?
#
loop_
_entity_poly.entity_id
_entity_poly.type
_entity_poly.pdbx_seq_one_letter_code
_entity_poly.pdbx_strand_id
1 'polypeptide(L)' 'SVQCKDPSGQCICKNNVIGKNCSSCIPGFWNLLSGKGCEKCNCHPVGSVSEICDELYGTCKCHPGVGGEKCDKCLPGYYG' A
#
# COMPACT_ATOMS: atom_id res chain seq x y z
N SER A 1 22.40 0.84 -9.74
CA SER A 1 21.75 0.62 -11.05
C SER A 1 20.96 -0.67 -10.95
N VAL A 2 19.64 -0.63 -11.17
CA VAL A 2 18.79 -1.83 -11.21
C VAL A 2 19.29 -2.72 -12.36
N GLN A 3 20.00 -3.80 -12.02
CA GLN A 3 20.55 -4.73 -13.01
C GLN A 3 19.49 -5.78 -13.32
N CYS A 4 18.77 -5.59 -14.42
CA CYS A 4 17.77 -6.54 -14.89
C CYS A 4 18.44 -7.45 -15.91
N LYS A 5 18.72 -8.68 -15.49
CA LYS A 5 19.39 -9.70 -16.29
C LYS A 5 18.41 -10.56 -17.10
N ASP A 6 17.16 -10.15 -17.22
CA ASP A 6 16.16 -10.89 -17.97
C ASP A 6 16.18 -10.47 -19.46
N PRO A 7 16.20 -11.42 -20.41
CA PRO A 7 16.20 -11.12 -21.85
C PRO A 7 14.97 -10.31 -22.31
N SER A 8 13.84 -10.37 -21.59
CA SER A 8 12.64 -9.59 -21.90
C SER A 8 12.73 -8.13 -21.46
N GLY A 9 13.75 -7.77 -20.66
CA GLY A 9 13.87 -6.45 -20.05
C GLY A 9 12.91 -6.20 -18.88
N GLN A 10 12.21 -7.23 -18.40
CA GLN A 10 11.45 -7.21 -17.15
C GLN A 10 12.35 -7.60 -15.97
N CYS A 11 12.40 -6.77 -14.94
CA CYS A 11 13.16 -7.07 -13.73
C CYS A 11 12.40 -8.07 -12.86
N ILE A 12 13.13 -8.99 -12.20
CA ILE A 12 12.53 -9.83 -11.15
C ILE A 12 12.28 -8.94 -9.93
N CYS A 13 11.02 -8.74 -9.61
CA CYS A 13 10.61 -7.83 -8.54
C CYS A 13 10.62 -8.49 -7.17
N LYS A 14 10.87 -7.67 -6.14
CA LYS A 14 10.67 -8.09 -4.74
C LYS A 14 9.18 -8.31 -4.47
N ASN A 15 8.89 -8.91 -3.32
CA ASN A 15 7.53 -9.19 -2.90
C ASN A 15 6.64 -7.94 -2.98
N ASN A 16 5.50 -8.10 -3.65
CA ASN A 16 4.47 -7.07 -3.80
C ASN A 16 4.90 -5.81 -4.56
N VAL A 17 5.98 -5.89 -5.34
CA VAL A 17 6.46 -4.82 -6.23
C VAL A 17 6.11 -5.18 -7.68
N ILE A 18 5.71 -4.20 -8.47
CA ILE A 18 5.29 -4.32 -9.87
C ILE A 18 6.01 -3.28 -10.74
N GLY A 19 5.81 -3.42 -12.06
CA GLY A 19 6.38 -2.54 -13.08
C GLY A 19 7.64 -3.13 -13.70
N LYS A 20 8.01 -2.61 -14.88
CA LYS A 20 9.13 -3.14 -15.66
C LYS A 20 10.45 -3.12 -14.90
N ASN A 21 10.65 -2.10 -14.08
CA ASN A 21 11.83 -1.82 -13.28
C ASN A 21 11.60 -1.99 -11.76
N CYS A 22 10.47 -2.58 -11.36
CA CYS A 22 10.12 -2.79 -9.96
C CYS A 22 10.09 -1.48 -9.14
N SER A 23 9.50 -0.42 -9.71
CA SER A 23 9.49 0.92 -9.13
C SER A 23 8.21 1.27 -8.37
N SER A 24 7.23 0.37 -8.32
CA SER A 24 5.93 0.64 -7.71
C SER A 24 5.42 -0.59 -6.96
N CYS A 25 4.61 -0.38 -5.93
CA CYS A 25 3.88 -1.41 -5.24
C CYS A 25 2.65 -1.85 -6.03
N ILE A 26 2.24 -3.11 -5.83
CA ILE A 26 0.92 -3.56 -6.26
C ILE A 26 -0.14 -2.74 -5.49
N PRO A 27 -1.29 -2.38 -6.10
CA PRO A 27 -2.37 -1.71 -5.38
C PRO A 27 -2.76 -2.45 -4.08
N GLY A 28 -2.91 -1.70 -2.99
CA GLY A 28 -3.11 -2.28 -1.66
C GLY A 28 -1.81 -2.61 -0.91
N PHE A 29 -0.65 -2.19 -1.44
CA PHE A 29 0.65 -2.27 -0.78
C PHE A 29 1.39 -0.93 -0.84
N TRP A 30 2.34 -0.73 0.07
CA TRP A 30 3.10 0.51 0.26
C TRP A 30 4.53 0.22 0.76
N ASN A 31 5.31 1.26 1.07
CA ASN A 31 6.64 1.16 1.69
C ASN A 31 7.75 0.53 0.82
N LEU A 32 7.78 0.87 -0.48
CA LEU A 32 8.85 0.40 -1.39
C LEU A 32 10.27 0.80 -0.91
N LEU A 33 10.37 1.95 -0.24
CA LEU A 33 11.62 2.51 0.28
C LEU A 33 12.24 1.67 1.41
N SER A 34 11.49 0.74 2.00
CA SER A 34 12.02 -0.25 2.95
C SER A 34 13.18 -1.08 2.38
N GLY A 35 13.27 -1.17 1.05
CA GLY A 35 14.22 -2.01 0.35
C GLY A 35 13.95 -3.51 0.49
N LYS A 36 12.85 -3.93 1.15
CA LYS A 36 12.48 -5.35 1.33
C LYS A 36 11.36 -5.81 0.38
N GLY A 37 10.71 -4.87 -0.28
CA GLY A 37 9.49 -5.08 -1.06
C GLY A 37 8.41 -4.12 -0.56
N CYS A 38 7.16 -4.40 -0.89
CA CYS A 38 6.04 -3.62 -0.39
C CYS A 38 5.25 -4.38 0.68
N GLU A 39 4.75 -3.64 1.66
CA GLU A 39 3.97 -4.10 2.79
C GLU A 39 2.48 -3.86 2.54
N LYS A 40 1.61 -4.72 3.09
CA LYS A 40 0.16 -4.58 2.88
C LYS A 40 -0.36 -3.30 3.55
N CYS A 41 -1.28 -2.62 2.89
CA CYS A 41 -1.91 -1.40 3.42
C CYS A 41 -2.64 -1.64 4.73
N ASN A 42 -3.29 -2.80 4.91
CA ASN A 42 -4.07 -3.16 6.10
C ASN A 42 -5.16 -2.13 6.42
N CYS A 43 -5.84 -1.58 5.41
CA CYS A 43 -7.00 -0.74 5.62
C CYS A 43 -8.14 -1.57 6.23
N HIS A 44 -8.90 -0.97 7.15
CA HIS A 44 -10.00 -1.66 7.81
C HIS A 44 -11.14 -1.91 6.82
N PRO A 45 -11.59 -3.16 6.62
CA PRO A 45 -12.45 -3.54 5.49
C PRO A 45 -13.83 -2.86 5.48
N VAL A 46 -14.29 -2.38 6.64
CA VAL A 46 -15.55 -1.63 6.79
C VAL A 46 -15.31 -0.14 7.01
N GLY A 47 -14.14 0.21 7.55
CA GLY A 47 -13.83 1.58 7.97
C GLY A 47 -13.21 2.42 6.87
N SER A 48 -12.57 1.77 5.89
CA SER A 48 -11.98 2.40 4.74
C SER A 48 -12.88 2.32 3.51
N VAL A 49 -12.71 3.28 2.61
CA VAL A 49 -13.38 3.33 1.30
C VAL A 49 -12.84 2.23 0.36
N SER A 50 -11.61 1.78 0.58
CA SER A 50 -10.98 0.70 -0.17
C SER A 50 -9.81 0.10 0.61
N GLU A 51 -9.29 -1.04 0.13
CA GLU A 51 -8.05 -1.65 0.62
C GLU A 51 -6.77 -0.93 0.12
N ILE A 52 -6.91 0.02 -0.81
CA ILE A 52 -5.80 0.80 -1.37
C ILE A 52 -5.51 1.98 -0.44
N CYS A 53 -4.24 2.09 -0.05
CA CYS A 53 -3.69 3.21 0.71
C CYS A 53 -2.75 4.05 -0.16
N ASP A 54 -2.34 5.20 0.39
CA ASP A 54 -1.23 5.96 -0.16
C ASP A 54 0.04 5.10 -0.22
N GLU A 55 0.64 4.99 -1.41
CA GLU A 55 1.76 4.08 -1.67
C GLU A 55 3.05 4.48 -0.92
N LEU A 56 3.20 5.76 -0.57
CA LEU A 56 4.36 6.28 0.14
C LEU A 56 4.17 6.24 1.65
N TYR A 57 3.00 6.68 2.12
CA TYR A 57 2.71 6.87 3.54
C TYR A 57 1.94 5.71 4.18
N GLY A 58 1.32 4.84 3.39
CA GLY A 58 0.53 3.72 3.89
C GLY A 58 -0.84 4.12 4.45
N THR A 59 -1.25 5.38 4.29
CA THR A 59 -2.48 5.92 4.89
C THR A 59 -3.72 5.56 4.06
N CYS A 60 -4.72 5.01 4.73
CA CYS A 60 -5.98 4.60 4.13
C CYS A 60 -6.98 5.75 4.03
N LYS A 61 -7.85 5.70 3.02
CA LYS A 61 -8.98 6.64 2.92
C LYS A 61 -10.15 6.13 3.76
N CYS A 62 -10.52 6.85 4.80
CA CYS A 62 -11.58 6.44 5.73
C CYS A 62 -12.98 6.92 5.30
N HIS A 63 -14.00 6.16 5.69
CA HIS A 63 -15.39 6.62 5.62
C HIS A 63 -15.63 7.77 6.61
N PRO A 64 -16.65 8.61 6.37
CA PRO A 64 -17.03 9.66 7.32
C PRO A 64 -17.27 9.09 8.73
N GLY A 65 -16.71 9.74 9.75
CA GLY A 65 -16.83 9.29 11.14
C GLY A 65 -15.79 8.25 11.58
N VAL A 66 -14.95 7.76 10.66
CA VAL A 66 -13.87 6.81 10.93
C VAL A 66 -12.51 7.49 10.71
N GLY A 67 -11.52 7.14 11.52
CA GLY A 67 -10.17 7.68 11.48
C GLY A 67 -9.10 6.67 11.87
N GLY A 68 -7.87 7.17 12.03
CA GLY A 68 -6.67 6.36 12.14
C GLY A 68 -6.04 6.06 10.76
N GLU A 69 -4.75 5.76 10.72
CA GLU A 69 -4.04 5.48 9.46
C GLU A 69 -4.64 4.29 8.70
N LYS A 70 -5.28 3.38 9.44
CA LYS A 70 -5.90 2.15 8.93
C LYS A 70 -7.42 2.18 8.98
N CYS A 71 -8.03 3.32 9.33
CA CYS A 71 -9.48 3.47 9.46
C CYS A 71 -10.11 2.49 10.47
N ASP A 72 -9.39 2.22 11.56
CA ASP A 72 -9.73 1.24 12.59
C ASP A 72 -10.34 1.89 13.85
N LYS A 73 -10.58 3.20 13.83
CA LYS A 73 -11.06 3.97 14.99
C LYS A 73 -12.25 4.82 14.63
N CYS A 74 -13.26 4.88 15.51
CA CYS A 74 -14.30 5.89 15.42
C CYS A 74 -13.72 7.27 15.80
N LEU A 75 -14.11 8.31 15.07
CA LEU A 75 -13.78 9.69 15.44
C LEU A 75 -14.61 10.13 16.66
N PRO A 76 -14.17 11.17 17.39
CA PRO A 76 -14.94 11.71 18.52
C PRO A 76 -16.38 12.06 18.10
N GLY A 77 -17.35 11.61 18.88
CA GLY A 77 -18.78 11.80 18.60
C GLY A 77 -19.40 10.76 17.65
N TYR A 78 -18.62 9.80 17.16
CA TYR A 78 -19.10 8.65 16.39
C TYR A 78 -18.98 7.37 17.24
N TYR A 79 -19.90 6.44 17.02
CA TYR A 79 -20.02 5.17 17.75
C TYR A 79 -20.34 4.05 16.74
N GLY A 80 -19.91 2.82 17.03
CA GLY A 80 -20.06 1.65 16.18
C GLY A 80 -20.48 0.41 16.96
#